data_AF-A0AAX1N3C7-F1
#
_entry.id   AF-A0AAX1N3C7-F1
#
_cell.length_a   1.000
_cell.length_b   1.000
_cell.length_c   1.000
_cell.angle_alpha   90.00
_cell.angle_beta   90.00
_cell.angle_gamma   90.00
#
_symmetry.space_group_name_H-M   'P 1'
#
loop_
_entity.id
_entity.type
_entity.pdbx_description
1 polymer ?
#
loop_
_entity_poly.entity_id
_entity_poly.type
_entity_poly.pdbx_seq_one_letter_code
_entity_poly.pdbx_strand_id
1 'polypeptide(L)'
;MKKYTALDLVLIPSEQYIDSIIDYNRRLPDTVLKLGKKETIPHVSISMCRAEDSRINQLVSKLRDYLEILDLSELSSLNISSVYKHNINTVGWNVELNNSLTGLHQSVCALMKNYHFDQMEEENNEDFYVIHENMPFSGIAYLNQFFDKNAYHNYQPHITLGQGEATICEEWVGETMRFDRLSLYHMGTGCTCEKELWSIPLDNNY
;
A
#
# COMPACT_ATOMS: atom_id res chain seq x y z
N MET A 1 21.02 -18.72 -6.48
CA MET A 1 20.75 -17.32 -6.09
C MET A 1 19.54 -17.31 -5.18
N LYS A 2 19.55 -16.46 -4.15
CA LYS A 2 18.34 -16.23 -3.35
C LYS A 2 17.33 -15.48 -4.20
N LYS A 3 16.06 -15.86 -4.09
CA LYS A 3 14.94 -15.14 -4.71
C LYS A 3 14.24 -14.30 -3.66
N TYR A 4 13.74 -13.17 -4.10
CA TYR A 4 13.05 -12.21 -3.26
C TYR A 4 11.72 -11.83 -3.87
N THR A 5 10.80 -11.42 -3.01
CA THR A 5 9.48 -10.93 -3.38
C THR A 5 9.29 -9.57 -2.72
N ALA A 6 8.84 -8.58 -3.49
CA ALA A 6 8.41 -7.28 -3.00
C ALA A 6 7.01 -7.40 -2.40
N LEU A 7 6.85 -6.95 -1.15
CA LEU A 7 5.63 -7.11 -0.37
C LEU A 7 5.14 -5.77 0.15
N ASP A 8 3.82 -5.59 0.14
CA ASP A 8 3.15 -4.47 0.79
C ASP A 8 2.01 -4.99 1.67
N LEU A 9 2.01 -4.63 2.96
CA LEU A 9 0.87 -4.80 3.83
C LEU A 9 0.01 -3.53 3.73
N VAL A 10 -1.25 -3.68 3.35
CA VAL A 10 -2.09 -2.55 2.98
C VAL A 10 -3.46 -2.61 3.64
N LEU A 11 -4.07 -1.44 3.86
CA LEU A 11 -5.51 -1.31 4.12
C LEU A 11 -6.26 -1.24 2.79
N ILE A 12 -7.30 -2.05 2.67
CA ILE A 12 -8.15 -2.09 1.48
C ILE A 12 -9.47 -1.37 1.75
N PRO A 13 -9.83 -0.34 0.97
CA PRO A 13 -11.12 0.33 1.05
C PRO A 13 -12.27 -0.67 0.84
N SER A 14 -13.46 -0.36 1.36
CA SER A 14 -14.62 -1.22 1.11
C SER A 14 -15.05 -1.20 -0.35
N GLU A 15 -15.75 -2.25 -0.81
CA GLU A 15 -16.09 -2.45 -2.23
C GLU A 15 -16.71 -1.20 -2.89
N GLN A 16 -17.59 -0.48 -2.18
CA GLN A 16 -18.22 0.74 -2.69
C GLN A 16 -17.19 1.87 -2.94
N TYR A 17 -16.17 1.98 -2.08
CA TYR A 17 -15.12 2.98 -2.24
C TYR A 17 -14.15 2.53 -3.32
N ILE A 18 -13.80 1.24 -3.44
CA ILE A 18 -12.99 0.73 -4.55
C ILE A 18 -13.61 1.13 -5.89
N ASP A 19 -14.91 0.91 -6.07
CA ASP A 19 -15.63 1.31 -7.30
C ASP A 19 -15.49 2.81 -7.59
N SER A 20 -15.78 3.64 -6.58
CA SER A 20 -15.62 5.10 -6.68
C SER A 20 -14.20 5.49 -7.07
N ILE A 21 -13.19 4.93 -6.39
CA ILE A 21 -11.76 5.22 -6.60
C ILE A 21 -11.34 4.85 -8.03
N ILE A 22 -11.79 3.70 -8.55
CA ILE A 22 -11.54 3.27 -9.93
C ILE A 22 -12.17 4.27 -10.91
N ASP A 23 -13.37 4.78 -10.63
CA ASP A 23 -14.00 5.77 -11.48
C ASP A 23 -13.27 7.12 -11.47
N TYR A 24 -12.60 7.52 -10.38
CA TYR A 24 -11.65 8.65 -10.39
C TYR A 24 -10.44 8.34 -11.27
N ASN A 25 -9.81 7.18 -11.09
CA ASN A 25 -8.66 6.76 -11.89
C ASN A 25 -8.96 6.79 -13.39
N ARG A 26 -10.16 6.36 -13.80
CA ARG A 26 -10.60 6.39 -15.22
C ARG A 26 -10.77 7.79 -15.79
N ARG A 27 -11.05 8.79 -14.95
CA ARG A 27 -11.19 10.19 -15.35
C ARG A 27 -9.85 10.90 -15.54
N LEU A 28 -8.75 10.29 -15.10
CA LEU A 28 -7.39 10.81 -15.30
C LEU A 28 -6.89 10.44 -16.71
N PRO A 29 -6.76 11.40 -17.65
CA PRO A 29 -6.55 11.09 -19.06
C PRO A 29 -5.18 10.47 -19.35
N ASP A 30 -4.14 10.88 -18.62
CA ASP A 30 -2.75 10.55 -18.91
C ASP A 30 -2.16 9.48 -17.96
N THR A 31 -2.99 8.89 -17.10
CA THR A 31 -2.47 7.94 -16.12
C THR A 31 -2.14 6.58 -16.74
N VAL A 32 -0.90 6.12 -16.50
CA VAL A 32 -0.46 4.75 -16.82
C VAL A 32 -0.90 3.75 -15.76
N LEU A 33 -1.22 4.21 -14.55
CA LEU A 33 -1.78 3.40 -13.48
C LEU A 33 -3.25 3.12 -13.79
N LYS A 34 -3.62 1.85 -13.96
CA LYS A 34 -5.02 1.45 -14.19
C LYS A 34 -5.51 0.65 -12.99
N LEU A 35 -6.25 1.31 -12.11
CA LEU A 35 -6.75 0.69 -10.89
C LEU A 35 -7.81 -0.38 -11.20
N GLY A 36 -7.80 -1.45 -10.43
CA GLY A 36 -8.69 -2.59 -10.58
C GLY A 36 -9.23 -3.12 -9.26
N LYS A 37 -10.08 -4.14 -9.33
CA LYS A 37 -10.65 -4.81 -8.13
C LYS A 37 -9.85 -6.01 -7.65
N LYS A 38 -8.98 -6.54 -8.50
CA LYS A 38 -8.24 -7.79 -8.26
C LYS A 38 -6.74 -7.58 -8.33
N GLU A 39 -6.34 -6.87 -9.37
CA GLU A 39 -4.98 -6.44 -9.68
C GLU A 39 -4.95 -4.91 -9.66
N THR A 40 -3.80 -4.34 -9.32
CA THR A 40 -3.63 -2.89 -9.11
C THR A 40 -4.74 -2.31 -8.23
N ILE A 41 -5.04 -2.98 -7.12
CA ILE A 41 -6.15 -2.60 -6.24
C ILE A 41 -5.84 -1.27 -5.51
N PRO A 42 -6.79 -0.32 -5.43
CA PRO A 42 -6.61 0.87 -4.61
C PRO A 42 -6.41 0.52 -3.15
N HIS A 43 -5.43 1.14 -2.50
CA HIS A 43 -5.03 0.77 -1.14
C HIS A 43 -4.32 1.92 -0.44
N VAL A 44 -4.17 1.77 0.88
CA VAL A 44 -3.24 2.56 1.71
C VAL A 44 -2.14 1.64 2.19
N SER A 45 -0.89 1.89 1.80
CA SER A 45 0.24 1.10 2.29
C SER A 45 0.48 1.32 3.77
N ILE A 46 0.54 0.25 4.55
CA ILE A 46 0.94 0.26 5.97
C ILE A 46 2.43 0.06 6.08
N SER A 47 2.99 -0.95 5.42
CA SER A 47 4.43 -1.22 5.47
C SER A 47 4.84 -2.10 4.30
N MET A 48 5.97 -1.75 3.71
CA MET A 48 6.54 -2.47 2.59
C MET A 48 7.84 -3.16 3.00
N CYS A 49 8.11 -4.33 2.43
CA CYS A 49 9.44 -4.92 2.50
C CYS A 49 9.70 -5.84 1.31
N ARG A 50 10.97 -6.00 0.96
CA ARG A 50 11.45 -7.11 0.14
C ARG A 50 11.87 -8.28 1.03
N ALA A 51 11.25 -9.45 0.88
CA ALA A 51 11.57 -10.64 1.68
C ALA A 51 12.13 -11.78 0.82
N GLU A 52 13.03 -12.59 1.38
CA GLU A 52 13.50 -13.82 0.74
C GLU A 52 12.33 -14.83 0.66
N ASP A 53 12.11 -15.46 -0.50
CA ASP A 53 10.96 -16.34 -0.74
C ASP A 53 10.81 -17.45 0.30
N SER A 54 11.94 -18.00 0.75
CA SER A 54 12.02 -19.05 1.78
C SER A 54 11.49 -18.60 3.15
N ARG A 55 11.40 -17.29 3.40
CA ARG A 55 10.98 -16.68 4.67
C ARG A 55 9.59 -16.06 4.62
N ILE A 56 8.93 -15.98 3.47
CA ILE A 56 7.60 -15.34 3.33
C ILE A 56 6.56 -16.03 4.22
N ASN A 57 6.52 -17.36 4.23
CA ASN A 57 5.57 -18.09 5.09
C ASN A 57 5.78 -17.79 6.57
N GLN A 58 7.04 -17.61 7.01
CA GLN A 58 7.36 -17.22 8.37
C GLN A 58 6.90 -15.78 8.67
N LEU A 59 7.12 -14.85 7.74
CA LEU A 59 6.64 -13.47 7.84
C LEU A 59 5.11 -13.42 7.96
N VAL A 60 4.39 -14.12 7.07
CA VAL A 60 2.91 -14.19 7.09
C VAL A 60 2.42 -14.75 8.42
N SER A 61 3.04 -15.83 8.93
CA SER A 61 2.69 -16.38 10.24
C SER A 61 2.88 -15.36 11.37
N LYS A 62 3.98 -14.60 11.37
CA LYS A 62 4.23 -13.58 12.39
C LYS A 62 3.30 -12.38 12.30
N LEU A 63 2.96 -11.94 11.09
CA LEU A 63 1.96 -10.92 10.87
C LEU A 63 0.59 -11.38 11.37
N ARG A 64 0.20 -12.62 11.07
CA ARG A 64 -1.04 -13.22 11.56
C ARG A 64 -1.10 -13.25 13.08
N ASP A 65 -0.11 -13.87 13.73
CA ASP A 65 -0.07 -13.98 15.19
C ASP A 65 -0.18 -12.60 15.88
N TYR A 66 0.46 -11.58 15.30
CA TYR A 66 0.44 -10.21 15.82
C TYR A 66 -0.89 -9.51 15.57
N LEU A 67 -1.46 -9.63 14.37
CA LEU A 67 -2.66 -8.87 13.98
C LEU A 67 -3.96 -9.49 14.50
N GLU A 68 -4.01 -10.81 14.72
CA GLU A 68 -5.20 -11.50 15.26
C GLU A 68 -5.54 -11.08 16.69
N ILE A 69 -4.57 -10.57 17.46
CA ILE A 69 -4.77 -10.14 18.85
C ILE A 69 -5.04 -8.64 18.99
N LEU A 70 -4.94 -7.88 17.89
CA LEU A 70 -5.20 -6.44 17.90
C LEU A 70 -6.67 -6.15 17.64
N ASP A 71 -7.16 -5.12 18.32
CA ASP A 71 -8.38 -4.45 17.89
C ASP A 71 -8.06 -3.53 16.70
N LEU A 72 -8.62 -3.85 15.55
CA LEU A 72 -8.43 -3.12 14.29
C LEU A 72 -9.65 -2.28 13.92
N SER A 73 -10.69 -2.22 14.77
CA SER A 73 -11.95 -1.54 14.44
C SER A 73 -11.77 -0.06 14.19
N GLU A 74 -10.80 0.59 14.85
CA GLU A 74 -10.47 2.01 14.63
C GLU A 74 -9.88 2.30 13.24
N LEU A 75 -9.49 1.27 12.48
CA LEU A 75 -9.00 1.38 11.10
C LEU A 75 -10.11 1.20 10.06
N SER A 76 -11.30 0.75 10.47
CA SER A 76 -12.45 0.52 9.57
C SER A 76 -12.97 1.80 8.93
N SER A 77 -12.61 2.97 9.45
CA SER A 77 -13.12 4.26 9.03
C SER A 77 -12.08 5.35 9.26
N LEU A 78 -11.53 5.93 8.19
CA LEU A 78 -10.49 6.97 8.26
C LEU A 78 -10.89 8.18 7.41
N ASN A 79 -10.53 9.37 7.88
CA ASN A 79 -10.83 10.60 7.15
C ASN A 79 -9.81 10.87 6.05
N ILE A 80 -10.26 11.49 4.97
CA ILE A 80 -9.38 12.05 3.94
C ILE A 80 -9.01 13.47 4.37
N SER A 81 -7.73 13.67 4.71
CA SER A 81 -7.24 14.92 5.29
C SER A 81 -6.92 16.00 4.25
N SER A 82 -6.47 15.58 3.08
CA SER A 82 -6.02 16.49 2.02
C SER A 82 -5.81 15.75 0.70
N VAL A 83 -5.63 16.51 -0.38
CA VAL A 83 -5.20 15.96 -1.67
C VAL A 83 -3.72 15.57 -1.60
N TYR A 84 -3.40 14.33 -1.96
CA TYR A 84 -2.03 13.87 -2.14
C TYR A 84 -1.49 14.36 -3.49
N LYS A 85 -0.26 14.88 -3.50
CA LYS A 85 0.46 15.31 -4.71
C LYS A 85 1.90 14.87 -4.63
N HIS A 86 2.41 14.24 -5.70
CA HIS A 86 3.80 13.81 -5.77
C HIS A 86 4.33 13.81 -7.21
N ASN A 87 5.62 14.14 -7.38
CA ASN A 87 6.34 14.16 -8.66
C ASN A 87 5.55 14.78 -9.84
N ILE A 88 5.65 14.18 -11.03
CA ILE A 88 5.05 14.63 -12.30
C ILE A 88 3.54 14.32 -12.28
N ASN A 89 2.82 15.08 -11.46
CA ASN A 89 1.35 15.09 -11.39
C ASN A 89 0.73 13.82 -10.82
N THR A 90 1.43 13.01 -10.01
CA THR A 90 0.75 11.94 -9.26
C THR A 90 -0.20 12.57 -8.25
N VAL A 91 -1.46 12.18 -8.30
CA VAL A 91 -2.53 12.68 -7.44
C VAL A 91 -3.21 11.55 -6.68
N GLY A 92 -3.83 11.90 -5.56
CA GLY A 92 -4.60 10.98 -4.75
C GLY A 92 -5.15 11.65 -3.51
N TRP A 93 -5.29 10.87 -2.45
CA TRP A 93 -5.81 11.35 -1.17
C TRP A 93 -4.89 10.96 -0.03
N ASN A 94 -4.53 11.93 0.81
CA ASN A 94 -3.89 11.65 2.09
C ASN A 94 -4.96 11.19 3.08
N VAL A 95 -4.68 10.10 3.77
CA VAL A 95 -5.52 9.59 4.84
C VAL A 95 -5.05 10.20 6.16
N GLU A 96 -5.97 10.56 7.04
CA GLU A 96 -5.63 11.11 8.34
C GLU A 96 -4.86 10.10 9.18
N LEU A 97 -3.71 10.52 9.69
CA LEU A 97 -2.88 9.69 10.55
C LEU A 97 -3.37 9.79 12.01
N ASN A 98 -4.16 8.82 12.44
CA ASN A 98 -4.60 8.70 13.83
C ASN A 98 -3.64 7.80 14.67
N ASN A 99 -3.89 7.70 15.97
CA ASN A 99 -3.05 6.92 16.87
C ASN A 99 -3.00 5.43 16.52
N SER A 100 -4.13 4.85 16.11
CA SER A 100 -4.23 3.44 15.74
C SER A 100 -3.48 3.11 14.46
N LEU A 101 -3.60 3.95 13.43
CA LEU A 101 -2.84 3.81 12.18
C LEU A 101 -1.33 4.03 12.42
N THR A 102 -0.97 5.00 13.27
CA THR A 102 0.43 5.24 13.67
C THR A 102 1.01 4.04 14.40
N GLY A 103 0.29 3.52 15.40
CA GLY A 103 0.73 2.38 16.20
C GLY A 103 0.86 1.11 15.35
N LEU A 104 -0.11 0.85 14.47
CA LEU A 104 -0.05 -0.26 13.52
C LEU A 104 1.19 -0.13 12.62
N HIS A 105 1.38 1.03 11.98
CA HIS A 105 2.52 1.28 11.10
C HIS A 105 3.85 1.04 11.82
N GLN A 106 4.04 1.60 13.02
CA GLN A 106 5.28 1.46 13.79
C GLN A 106 5.60 0.00 14.10
N SER A 107 4.62 -0.74 14.63
CA SER A 107 4.80 -2.14 15.03
C SER A 107 5.00 -3.08 13.84
N VAL A 108 4.21 -2.90 12.77
CA VAL A 108 4.36 -3.69 11.54
C VAL A 108 5.70 -3.39 10.89
N CYS A 109 6.12 -2.12 10.81
CA CYS A 109 7.44 -1.77 10.28
C CYS A 109 8.56 -2.44 11.09
N ALA A 110 8.49 -2.42 12.42
CA ALA A 110 9.47 -3.10 13.26
C ALA A 110 9.53 -4.62 12.97
N LEU A 111 8.37 -5.27 12.74
CA LEU A 111 8.30 -6.68 12.39
C LEU A 111 8.86 -6.95 10.99
N MET A 112 8.36 -6.26 9.97
CA MET A 112 8.71 -6.47 8.55
C MET A 112 10.16 -6.12 8.25
N LYS A 113 10.76 -5.16 8.95
CA LYS A 113 12.19 -4.79 8.80
C LYS A 113 13.12 -5.98 9.06
N ASN A 114 12.76 -6.94 9.92
CA ASN A 114 13.56 -8.14 10.20
C ASN A 114 13.63 -9.14 9.02
N TYR A 115 12.80 -8.93 8.01
CA TYR A 115 12.75 -9.74 6.78
C TYR A 115 13.28 -8.99 5.57
N HIS A 116 13.52 -7.69 5.71
CA HIS A 116 13.80 -6.80 4.61
C HIS A 116 15.20 -7.00 4.02
N PHE A 117 15.29 -7.04 2.69
CA PHE A 117 16.52 -6.92 1.92
C PHE A 117 16.53 -5.59 1.15
N ASP A 118 17.50 -4.73 1.46
CA ASP A 118 17.61 -3.33 1.01
C ASP A 118 18.75 -3.08 0.01
N GLN A 119 19.43 -4.14 -0.45
CA GLN A 119 20.59 -4.05 -1.35
C GLN A 119 20.30 -4.62 -2.75
N MET A 120 19.08 -4.45 -3.24
CA MET A 120 18.75 -4.85 -4.62
C MET A 120 19.31 -3.83 -5.61
N GLU A 121 19.94 -4.30 -6.69
CA GLU A 121 20.41 -3.44 -7.79
C GLU A 121 19.21 -2.80 -8.50
N GLU A 122 19.32 -1.52 -8.88
CA GLU A 122 18.18 -0.73 -9.37
C GLU A 122 17.57 -1.30 -10.66
N GLU A 123 18.37 -2.01 -11.45
CA GLU A 123 17.94 -2.65 -12.70
C GLU A 123 17.29 -4.03 -12.50
N ASN A 124 17.32 -4.60 -11.29
CA ASN A 124 16.76 -5.92 -11.01
C ASN A 124 15.35 -5.83 -10.43
N ASN A 125 14.35 -6.07 -11.27
CA ASN A 125 12.92 -6.03 -10.91
C ASN A 125 12.27 -7.42 -10.77
N GLU A 126 13.07 -8.49 -10.63
CA GLU A 126 12.56 -9.87 -10.56
C GLU A 126 11.65 -10.13 -9.34
N ASP A 127 11.72 -9.26 -8.33
CA ASP A 127 10.92 -9.29 -7.12
C ASP A 127 9.52 -8.69 -7.27
N PHE A 128 9.21 -8.02 -8.39
CA PHE A 128 7.92 -7.41 -8.70
C PHE A 128 7.19 -8.12 -9.84
N TYR A 129 5.85 -8.00 -9.87
CA TYR A 129 5.07 -8.21 -11.09
C TYR A 129 5.29 -7.05 -12.08
N VAL A 130 5.66 -7.35 -13.33
CA VAL A 130 5.75 -6.33 -14.38
C VAL A 130 4.37 -6.10 -14.99
N ILE A 131 3.77 -4.95 -14.70
CA ILE A 131 2.39 -4.63 -15.15
C ILE A 131 2.40 -3.94 -16.50
N HIS A 132 3.38 -3.06 -16.71
CA HIS A 132 3.52 -2.31 -17.94
C HIS A 132 5.00 -1.96 -18.18
N GLU A 133 5.48 -2.12 -19.41
CA GLU A 133 6.88 -1.86 -19.79
C GLU A 133 7.34 -0.42 -19.50
N ASN A 134 6.43 0.54 -19.65
CA ASN A 134 6.68 1.96 -19.38
C ASN A 134 6.50 2.38 -17.91
N MET A 135 6.16 1.46 -17.00
CA MET A 135 6.01 1.80 -15.60
C MET A 135 7.41 1.83 -14.93
N PRO A 136 7.76 2.88 -14.18
CA PRO A 136 9.10 3.03 -13.65
C PRO A 136 9.47 1.93 -12.64
N PHE A 137 10.73 1.48 -12.69
CA PHE A 137 11.33 0.60 -11.68
C PHE A 137 11.69 1.32 -10.37
N SER A 138 11.09 2.50 -10.12
CA SER A 138 11.34 3.29 -8.91
C SER A 138 11.01 2.54 -7.62
N GLY A 139 10.21 1.46 -7.70
CA GLY A 139 9.93 0.56 -6.59
C GLY A 139 11.19 -0.05 -5.96
N ILE A 140 12.26 -0.29 -6.73
CA ILE A 140 13.51 -0.85 -6.19
C ILE A 140 14.20 0.14 -5.25
N ALA A 141 14.50 1.33 -5.76
CA ALA A 141 15.13 2.40 -4.98
C ALA A 141 14.25 2.79 -3.77
N TYR A 142 12.93 2.80 -3.97
CA TYR A 142 11.98 3.06 -2.89
C TYR A 142 12.05 2.01 -1.79
N LEU A 143 12.02 0.71 -2.12
CA LEU A 143 12.14 -0.38 -1.15
C LEU A 143 13.49 -0.35 -0.44
N ASN A 144 14.60 -0.14 -1.15
CA ASN A 144 15.94 -0.06 -0.56
C ASN A 144 16.06 1.03 0.52
N GLN A 145 15.21 2.07 0.47
CA GLN A 145 15.27 3.20 1.40
C GLN A 145 14.02 3.30 2.28
N PHE A 146 13.07 2.37 2.17
CA PHE A 146 11.73 2.51 2.75
C PHE A 146 11.78 2.79 4.26
N PHE A 147 12.48 1.94 5.01
CA PHE A 147 12.53 2.07 6.48
C PHE A 147 13.28 3.31 6.98
N ASP A 148 14.14 3.90 6.14
CA ASP A 148 14.96 5.04 6.51
C ASP A 148 14.35 6.38 6.06
N LYS A 149 13.53 6.36 5.00
CA LYS A 149 13.03 7.57 4.33
C LYS A 149 11.52 7.72 4.32
N ASN A 150 10.77 6.61 4.35
CA ASN A 150 9.32 6.60 4.13
C ASN A 150 8.52 5.96 5.27
N ALA A 151 9.19 5.35 6.25
CA ALA A 151 8.58 4.74 7.42
C ALA A 151 8.72 5.62 8.68
N TYR A 152 8.07 5.16 9.75
CA TYR A 152 8.07 5.73 11.09
C TYR A 152 7.58 7.19 11.08
N HIS A 153 8.46 8.13 11.40
CA HIS A 153 8.12 9.56 11.48
C HIS A 153 7.87 10.20 10.11
N ASN A 154 8.30 9.56 9.02
CA ASN A 154 8.07 10.02 7.65
C ASN A 154 6.86 9.38 6.99
N TYR A 155 6.09 8.59 7.74
CA TYR A 155 4.93 7.90 7.21
C TYR A 155 3.83 8.89 6.78
N GLN A 156 3.44 8.80 5.52
CA GLN A 156 2.39 9.61 4.90
C GLN A 156 1.38 8.66 4.26
N PRO A 157 0.36 8.19 5.01
CA PRO A 157 -0.64 7.28 4.46
C PRO A 157 -1.46 7.97 3.37
N HIS A 158 -1.57 7.35 2.22
CA HIS A 158 -2.32 7.91 1.09
C HIS A 158 -2.86 6.80 0.19
N ILE A 159 -3.85 7.14 -0.62
CA ILE A 159 -4.34 6.34 -1.74
C ILE A 159 -3.92 7.05 -3.02
N THR A 160 -3.10 6.40 -3.84
CA THR A 160 -2.72 6.91 -5.16
C THR A 160 -3.84 6.67 -6.17
N LEU A 161 -4.22 7.71 -6.91
CA LEU A 161 -5.22 7.62 -7.97
C LEU A 161 -4.62 7.48 -9.36
N GLY A 162 -3.44 8.05 -9.60
CA GLY A 162 -2.83 8.09 -10.92
C GLY A 162 -2.18 9.43 -11.19
N GLN A 163 -2.02 9.77 -12.47
CA GLN A 163 -1.42 11.03 -12.92
C GLN A 163 -2.47 11.95 -13.53
N GLY A 164 -2.52 13.22 -13.10
CA GLY A 164 -3.37 14.25 -13.69
C GLY A 164 -3.63 15.44 -12.77
N GLU A 165 -4.73 16.14 -13.01
CA GLU A 165 -5.08 17.36 -12.30
C GLU A 165 -5.67 17.06 -10.92
N ALA A 166 -5.12 17.73 -9.89
CA ALA A 166 -5.48 17.48 -8.50
C ALA A 166 -6.88 17.95 -8.10
N THR A 167 -7.49 18.83 -8.90
CA THR A 167 -8.85 19.35 -8.67
C THR A 167 -9.89 18.24 -8.67
N ILE A 168 -9.63 17.13 -9.37
CA ILE A 168 -10.53 15.97 -9.36
C ILE A 168 -10.62 15.31 -7.97
N CYS A 169 -9.63 15.52 -7.09
CA CYS A 169 -9.57 14.91 -5.77
C CYS A 169 -10.24 15.76 -4.68
N GLU A 170 -10.52 17.05 -4.94
CA GLU A 170 -10.89 18.02 -3.91
C GLU A 170 -12.22 17.70 -3.22
N GLU A 171 -13.16 17.08 -3.93
CA GLU A 171 -14.49 16.77 -3.40
C GLU A 171 -14.50 15.71 -2.28
N TRP A 172 -13.41 14.96 -2.13
CA TRP A 172 -13.26 13.96 -1.06
C TRP A 172 -12.57 14.50 0.18
N VAL A 173 -12.04 15.72 0.16
CA VAL A 173 -11.35 16.27 1.34
C VAL A 173 -12.37 16.55 2.45
N GLY A 174 -12.13 15.95 3.62
CA GLY A 174 -13.05 16.00 4.76
C GLY A 174 -14.06 14.85 4.80
N GLU A 175 -14.13 14.02 3.76
CA GLU A 175 -14.97 12.82 3.75
C GLU A 175 -14.31 11.68 4.53
N THR A 176 -15.15 10.75 4.99
CA THR A 176 -14.71 9.53 5.66
C THR A 176 -14.80 8.34 4.71
N MET A 177 -13.70 7.58 4.62
CA MET A 177 -13.60 6.36 3.83
C MET A 177 -13.62 5.14 4.73
N ARG A 178 -14.38 4.11 4.31
CA ARG A 178 -14.40 2.82 5.02
C ARG A 178 -13.42 1.84 4.41
N PHE A 179 -12.86 1.00 5.27
CA PHE A 179 -11.93 -0.07 4.94
C PHE A 179 -12.47 -1.39 5.47
N ASP A 180 -12.30 -2.46 4.70
CA ASP A 180 -12.86 -3.78 5.06
C ASP A 180 -11.80 -4.72 5.65
N ARG A 181 -10.55 -4.60 5.18
CA ARG A 181 -9.51 -5.57 5.50
C ARG A 181 -8.09 -5.00 5.46
N LEU A 182 -7.21 -5.63 6.22
CA LEU A 182 -5.76 -5.61 5.99
C LEU A 182 -5.37 -6.76 5.09
N SER A 183 -4.42 -6.56 4.20
CA SER A 183 -3.99 -7.60 3.26
C SER A 183 -2.53 -7.45 2.90
N LEU A 184 -1.82 -8.57 2.76
CA LEU A 184 -0.45 -8.63 2.29
C LEU A 184 -0.44 -8.99 0.81
N TYR A 185 0.18 -8.16 -0.01
CA TYR A 185 0.28 -8.37 -1.46
C TYR A 185 1.73 -8.60 -1.87
N HIS A 186 1.92 -9.44 -2.88
CA HIS A 186 3.08 -9.35 -3.77
C HIS A 186 2.86 -8.16 -4.70
N MET A 187 3.78 -7.22 -4.65
CA MET A 187 3.72 -5.96 -5.36
C MET A 187 4.00 -6.11 -6.86
N GLY A 188 3.43 -5.22 -7.65
CA GLY A 188 3.85 -4.95 -9.01
C GLY A 188 4.69 -3.69 -9.14
N THR A 189 5.18 -3.43 -10.34
CA THR A 189 5.84 -2.18 -10.72
C THR A 189 5.00 -0.99 -10.29
N GLY A 190 5.62 0.14 -9.94
CA GLY A 190 4.89 1.29 -9.40
C GLY A 190 4.28 1.09 -8.01
N CYS A 191 4.72 0.06 -7.28
CA CYS A 191 4.26 -0.31 -5.94
C CYS A 191 2.76 -0.64 -5.88
N THR A 192 2.22 -1.23 -6.93
CA THR A 192 0.82 -1.64 -6.97
C THR A 192 0.61 -2.98 -6.27
N CYS A 193 -0.62 -3.30 -5.92
CA CYS A 193 -0.99 -4.56 -5.28
C CYS A 193 -1.55 -5.55 -6.31
N GLU A 194 -0.80 -6.62 -6.63
CA GLU A 194 -1.13 -7.51 -7.76
C GLU A 194 -1.60 -8.91 -7.33
N LYS A 195 -0.94 -9.51 -6.35
CA LYS A 195 -1.33 -10.83 -5.86
C LYS A 195 -1.46 -10.84 -4.35
N GLU A 196 -2.69 -10.98 -3.88
CA GLU A 196 -2.96 -11.17 -2.44
C GLU A 196 -2.36 -12.49 -1.96
N LEU A 197 -1.58 -12.43 -0.89
CA LEU A 197 -0.98 -13.59 -0.23
C LEU A 197 -1.75 -14.00 1.02
N TRP A 198 -2.34 -13.01 1.70
CA TRP A 198 -3.06 -13.19 2.96
C TRP A 198 -3.89 -11.94 3.29
N SER A 199 -5.00 -12.11 3.99
CA SER A 199 -5.88 -11.02 4.42
C SER A 199 -6.56 -11.33 5.75
N ILE A 200 -6.95 -10.28 6.49
CA ILE A 200 -7.83 -10.36 7.66
C ILE A 200 -8.86 -9.20 7.63
N PRO A 201 -10.10 -9.44 8.09
CA PRO A 201 -11.08 -8.35 8.23
C PRO A 201 -10.65 -7.36 9.32
N LEU A 202 -11.12 -6.11 9.21
CA LEU A 202 -10.96 -5.12 10.28
C LEU A 202 -12.01 -5.29 11.39
N ASP A 203 -13.19 -5.80 11.04
CA ASP A 203 -14.23 -6.15 12.00
C ASP A 203 -14.07 -7.59 12.48
N ASN A 204 -13.39 -7.78 13.60
CA ASN A 204 -13.32 -9.07 14.31
C ASN A 204 -14.61 -9.33 15.13
N ASN A 205 -15.79 -9.13 14.54
CA ASN A 205 -17.05 -9.57 15.14
C ASN A 205 -17.15 -11.10 14.98
N TYR A 206 -16.52 -11.83 15.89
CA TYR A 206 -16.84 -13.23 16.17
C TYR A 206 -18.12 -13.34 16.99
#